data_AF-A0A958IH03-F1
#
_entry.id   AF-A0A958IH03-F1
#
_cell.length_a   1.000
_cell.length_b   1.000
_cell.length_c   1.000
_cell.angle_alpha   90.00
_cell.angle_beta   90.00
_cell.angle_gamma   90.00
#
_symmetry.space_group_name_H-M   'P 1'
#
loop_
_entity.id
_entity.type
_entity.pdbx_description
1 polymer ?
#
loop_
_entity_poly.entity_id
_entity_poly.type
_entity_poly.pdbx_seq_one_letter_code
_entity_poly.pdbx_strand_id
1 'polypeptide(L)'
;MKYLAILIVITLSLAQHHHRHSGTCYVNNEDRYHSKHWKYIDLEDDYLSFDSYGDHVRITSDFELYVNNKKITVSSKEQRLLKRYVRLHEAIIENGINVGLAGAAIGVEGAKIGISSAAMAIKMVFNGDDDELDERIEKMTKRLERKAERIEERAESIEEDVEELVDLSCELKQRIRELRDIRWF
;
A
#
# COMPACT_ATOMS: atom_id res chain seq x y z
N MET A 1 17.38 -3.07 -8.28
CA MET A 1 17.03 -2.07 -9.33
C MET A 1 16.43 -0.85 -8.63
N LYS A 2 16.74 0.39 -9.03
CA LYS A 2 16.28 1.59 -8.30
C LYS A 2 14.77 1.85 -8.47
N TYR A 3 13.96 1.30 -7.57
CA TYR A 3 12.53 1.60 -7.46
C TYR A 3 12.33 2.76 -6.49
N LEU A 4 12.31 4.00 -7.01
CA LEU A 4 11.87 5.17 -6.25
C LEU A 4 10.34 5.11 -6.07
N ALA A 5 9.89 4.20 -5.20
CA ALA A 5 8.49 3.96 -4.92
C ALA A 5 7.89 5.15 -4.16
N ILE A 6 7.26 6.08 -4.90
CA ILE A 6 6.36 7.06 -4.30
C ILE A 6 5.11 6.30 -3.84
N LEU A 7 5.21 5.70 -2.64
CA LEU A 7 4.08 5.20 -1.88
C LEU A 7 3.17 6.40 -1.58
N ILE A 8 2.14 6.57 -2.43
CA ILE A 8 1.05 7.51 -2.17
C ILE A 8 0.30 6.94 -0.97
N VAL A 9 0.65 7.52 0.19
CA VAL A 9 0.36 7.09 1.54
C VAL A 9 -1.04 6.48 1.70
N ILE A 10 -1.09 5.15 1.88
CA ILE A 10 -2.31 4.39 2.20
C ILE A 10 -2.65 4.62 3.70
N THR A 11 -3.09 5.83 4.04
CA THR A 11 -3.65 6.17 5.36
C THR A 11 -5.08 6.71 5.28
N LEU A 12 -5.68 6.72 4.08
CA LEU A 12 -6.99 7.35 3.85
C LEU A 12 -8.21 6.47 4.21
N SER A 13 -8.07 5.14 4.23
CA SER A 13 -9.23 4.21 4.31
C SER A 13 -9.31 3.32 5.55
N LEU A 14 -8.17 2.89 6.13
CA LEU A 14 -8.09 1.96 7.29
C LEU A 14 -8.70 2.49 8.62
N ALA A 15 -9.46 3.60 8.58
CA ALA A 15 -10.16 4.17 9.73
C ALA A 15 -11.65 3.79 9.78
N GLN A 16 -12.15 2.90 8.91
CA GLN A 16 -13.58 2.54 8.81
C GLN A 16 -13.92 1.04 8.97
N HIS A 17 -12.95 0.17 9.26
CA HIS A 17 -13.24 -1.18 9.75
C HIS A 17 -12.72 -1.40 11.18
N HIS A 18 -13.54 -2.09 11.98
CA HIS A 18 -13.51 -1.94 13.43
C HIS A 18 -13.15 -3.27 14.12
N HIS A 19 -11.90 -3.71 13.95
CA HIS A 19 -11.36 -4.87 14.65
C HIS A 19 -10.60 -4.51 15.93
N ARG A 20 -10.62 -5.42 16.91
CA ARG A 20 -10.16 -5.18 18.29
C ARG A 20 -8.67 -5.48 18.47
N HIS A 21 -7.80 -4.52 18.16
CA HIS A 21 -6.40 -4.62 18.58
C HIS A 21 -6.24 -4.36 20.08
N SER A 22 -5.30 -5.05 20.71
CA SER A 22 -5.06 -5.00 22.15
C SER A 22 -3.74 -4.31 22.46
N GLY A 23 -3.69 -3.43 23.47
CA GLY A 23 -2.42 -2.93 24.01
C GLY A 23 -1.85 -1.65 23.39
N THR A 24 -2.71 -0.70 22.98
CA THR A 24 -2.41 0.75 22.96
C THR A 24 -1.01 1.18 22.46
N CYS A 25 -0.68 0.88 21.21
CA CYS A 25 0.29 1.69 20.47
C CYS A 25 -0.48 2.67 19.56
N TYR A 26 -0.83 3.83 20.12
CA TYR A 26 -1.43 4.91 19.34
C TYR A 26 -0.37 5.51 18.41
N VAL A 27 -0.52 5.28 17.11
CA VAL A 27 0.05 6.17 16.09
C VAL A 27 -0.73 7.48 16.17
N ASN A 28 -0.14 8.51 16.78
CA ASN A 28 -0.81 9.79 17.04
C ASN A 28 -1.27 10.43 15.71
N ASN A 29 -2.57 10.40 15.46
CA ASN A 29 -3.21 10.90 14.23
C ASN A 29 -3.36 12.43 14.20
N GLU A 30 -2.56 13.17 14.98
CA GLU A 30 -2.65 14.64 15.08
C GLU A 30 -2.09 15.37 13.85
N ASP A 31 -1.18 14.74 13.09
CA ASP A 31 -0.59 15.28 11.86
C ASP A 31 -1.58 15.30 10.65
N ARG A 32 -2.86 14.99 10.86
CA ARG A 32 -3.88 14.84 9.79
C ARG A 32 -4.11 16.05 8.87
N TYR A 33 -3.64 17.26 9.22
CA TYR A 33 -3.95 18.47 8.44
C TYR A 33 -2.84 19.52 8.25
N HIS A 34 -1.63 19.38 8.82
CA HIS A 34 -0.63 20.46 8.76
C HIS A 34 0.81 20.04 8.42
N SER A 35 1.35 20.74 7.42
CA SER A 35 2.76 20.87 7.03
C SER A 35 3.49 19.64 6.46
N LYS A 36 3.64 19.63 5.13
CA LYS A 36 4.90 19.52 4.33
C LYS A 36 5.97 18.46 4.65
N HIS A 37 5.80 17.60 5.64
CA HIS A 37 6.76 16.56 6.00
C HIS A 37 6.38 15.26 5.32
N TRP A 38 6.97 15.07 4.14
CA TRP A 38 7.12 13.75 3.54
C TRP A 38 7.77 12.75 4.51
N LYS A 39 7.36 11.48 4.42
CA LYS A 39 8.10 10.34 4.97
C LYS A 39 8.79 9.67 3.79
N TYR A 40 10.12 9.56 3.83
CA TYR A 40 10.79 8.70 2.85
C TYR A 40 10.69 7.24 3.27
N ILE A 41 10.61 6.40 2.26
CA ILE A 41 10.83 4.96 2.32
C ILE A 41 11.78 4.70 1.16
N ASP A 42 13.01 4.33 1.46
CA ASP A 42 14.00 3.93 0.45
C ASP A 42 14.22 2.42 0.56
N LEU A 43 14.10 1.72 -0.58
CA LEU A 43 14.43 0.31 -0.71
C LEU A 43 15.48 0.18 -1.81
N GLU A 44 16.74 0.19 -1.40
CA GLU A 44 17.83 -0.29 -2.23
C GLU A 44 18.02 -1.79 -2.00
N ASP A 45 18.68 -2.47 -2.93
CA ASP A 45 18.85 -3.93 -2.92
C ASP A 45 19.58 -4.46 -1.64
N ASP A 46 20.16 -3.57 -0.81
CA ASP A 46 20.88 -3.86 0.46
C ASP A 46 20.20 -3.33 1.75
N TYR A 47 19.21 -2.42 1.68
CA TYR A 47 18.59 -1.84 2.87
C TYR A 47 17.17 -1.27 2.66
N LEU A 48 16.39 -1.29 3.75
CA LEU A 48 15.16 -0.51 3.95
C LEU A 48 15.49 0.67 4.86
N SER A 49 15.26 1.92 4.42
CA SER A 49 15.36 3.11 5.29
C SER A 49 14.09 3.95 5.31
N PHE A 50 13.94 4.69 6.41
CA PHE A 50 12.85 5.58 6.71
C PHE A 50 13.41 6.89 7.27
N ASP A 51 13.05 8.01 6.65
CA ASP A 51 13.43 9.35 7.12
C ASP A 51 12.18 10.19 7.36
N SER A 52 12.03 10.71 8.59
CA SER A 52 10.98 11.67 8.94
C SER A 52 11.34 12.49 10.20
N TYR A 53 10.94 13.76 10.24
CA TYR A 53 11.16 14.71 11.33
C TYR A 53 12.61 14.89 11.83
N GLY A 54 13.60 14.43 11.07
CA GLY A 54 15.02 14.47 11.44
C GLY A 54 15.55 13.16 12.06
N ASP A 55 14.68 12.17 12.27
CA ASP A 55 15.07 10.80 12.57
C ASP A 55 15.23 9.98 11.28
N HIS A 56 16.28 9.16 11.23
CA HIS A 56 16.59 8.19 10.18
C HIS A 56 16.67 6.79 10.81
N VAL A 57 15.79 5.88 10.38
CA VAL A 57 15.84 4.45 10.75
C VAL A 57 16.22 3.64 9.52
N ARG A 58 17.23 2.79 9.62
CA ARG A 58 17.67 1.90 8.52
C ARG A 58 17.84 0.47 9.02
N ILE A 59 17.32 -0.48 8.26
CA ILE A 59 17.45 -1.91 8.48
C ILE A 59 18.17 -2.51 7.28
N THR A 60 19.29 -3.21 7.48
CA THR A 60 20.01 -3.87 6.37
C THR A 60 19.34 -5.18 5.95
N SER A 61 19.75 -5.73 4.81
CA SER A 61 19.46 -7.09 4.35
C SER A 61 19.86 -8.20 5.36
N ASP A 62 20.90 -7.96 6.19
CA ASP A 62 21.28 -8.80 7.35
C ASP A 62 20.38 -8.60 8.60
N PHE A 63 19.37 -7.75 8.50
CA PHE A 63 18.45 -7.34 9.57
C PHE A 63 19.15 -6.62 10.73
N GLU A 64 20.22 -5.89 10.44
CA GLU A 64 20.87 -5.00 11.41
C GLU A 64 20.16 -3.65 11.47
N LEU A 65 19.76 -3.23 12.67
CA LEU A 65 19.11 -1.96 12.90
C LEU A 65 20.10 -0.81 13.14
N TYR A 66 19.86 0.31 12.48
CA TYR A 66 20.53 1.59 12.69
C TYR A 66 19.48 2.68 12.96
N VAL A 67 19.70 3.51 13.97
CA VAL A 67 18.87 4.70 14.28
C VAL A 67 19.79 5.90 14.34
N ASN A 68 19.49 6.95 13.57
CA ASN A 68 20.31 8.16 13.44
C ASN A 68 21.79 7.82 13.15
N ASN A 69 21.97 6.89 12.20
CA ASN A 69 23.24 6.27 11.78
C ASN A 69 24.02 5.48 12.85
N LYS A 70 23.52 5.38 14.08
CA LYS A 70 24.08 4.56 15.15
C LYS A 70 23.52 3.14 15.08
N LYS A 71 24.40 2.13 15.03
CA LYS A 71 24.02 0.72 15.12
C LYS A 71 23.37 0.40 16.46
N ILE A 72 22.25 -0.30 16.45
CA ILE A 72 21.52 -0.75 17.63
C ILE A 72 21.75 -2.24 17.84
N THR A 73 22.20 -2.62 19.04
CA THR A 73 22.38 -4.03 19.41
C THR A 73 21.02 -4.66 19.70
N VAL A 74 20.56 -5.55 18.82
CA VAL A 74 19.29 -6.28 18.95
C VAL A 74 19.53 -7.73 19.36
N SER A 75 18.63 -8.30 20.16
CA SER A 75 18.66 -9.72 20.50
C SER A 75 18.16 -10.59 19.34
N SER A 76 18.44 -11.88 19.38
CA SER A 76 17.92 -12.86 18.40
C SER A 76 16.40 -13.01 18.41
N LYS A 77 15.67 -12.40 19.36
CA LYS A 77 14.20 -12.26 19.30
C LYS A 77 13.80 -11.05 18.45
N GLU A 78 14.40 -9.90 18.70
CA GLU A 78 14.14 -8.66 17.97
C GLU A 78 14.61 -8.73 16.50
N GLN A 79 15.74 -9.38 16.23
CA GLN A 79 16.19 -9.62 14.85
C GLN A 79 15.19 -10.46 14.03
N ARG A 80 14.41 -11.35 14.67
CA ARG A 80 13.34 -12.10 13.99
C ARG A 80 12.12 -11.21 13.69
N LEU A 81 11.83 -10.22 14.53
CA LEU A 81 10.77 -9.25 14.29
C LEU A 81 11.16 -8.29 13.17
N LEU A 82 12.39 -7.76 13.19
CA LEU A 82 12.95 -6.95 12.09
C LEU A 82 12.89 -7.73 10.76
N LYS A 83 13.25 -9.02 10.78
CA LYS A 83 13.17 -9.89 9.61
C LYS A 83 11.75 -10.12 9.09
N ARG A 84 10.74 -10.20 9.96
CA ARG A 84 9.32 -10.30 9.53
C ARG A 84 8.84 -8.96 8.99
N TYR A 85 9.13 -7.86 9.69
CA TYR A 85 8.78 -6.49 9.31
C TYR A 85 9.33 -6.10 7.94
N VAL A 86 10.62 -6.29 7.68
CA VAL A 86 11.25 -6.01 6.36
C VAL A 86 10.55 -6.79 5.25
N ARG A 87 10.39 -8.11 5.42
CA ARG A 87 9.77 -8.99 4.41
C ARG A 87 8.32 -8.67 4.10
N LEU A 88 7.56 -8.28 5.12
CA LEU A 88 6.18 -7.89 4.96
C LEU A 88 6.09 -6.53 4.24
N HIS A 89 7.00 -5.61 4.54
CA HIS A 89 7.11 -4.34 3.83
C HIS A 89 7.50 -4.52 2.35
N GLU A 90 8.44 -5.42 2.06
CA GLU A 90 8.78 -5.85 0.69
C GLU A 90 7.54 -6.42 -0.03
N ALA A 91 6.80 -7.34 0.61
CA ALA A 91 5.61 -7.97 0.05
C ALA A 91 4.47 -6.98 -0.23
N ILE A 92 4.17 -6.07 0.70
CA ILE A 92 3.18 -4.98 0.54
C ILE A 92 3.51 -4.13 -0.68
N ILE A 93 4.79 -3.81 -0.90
CA ILE A 93 5.23 -2.95 -2.01
C ILE A 93 5.17 -3.71 -3.34
N GLU A 94 5.63 -4.96 -3.41
CA GLU A 94 5.50 -5.78 -4.61
C GLU A 94 4.02 -6.03 -4.99
N ASN A 95 3.20 -6.41 -4.02
CA ASN A 95 1.77 -6.63 -4.23
C ASN A 95 1.05 -5.31 -4.59
N GLY A 96 1.36 -4.21 -3.93
CA GLY A 96 0.80 -2.88 -4.21
C GLY A 96 1.13 -2.36 -5.61
N ILE A 97 2.37 -2.56 -6.09
CA ILE A 97 2.75 -2.26 -7.48
C ILE A 97 1.95 -3.11 -8.46
N ASN A 98 1.83 -4.42 -8.20
CA ASN A 98 1.06 -5.34 -9.05
C ASN A 98 -0.44 -4.98 -9.11
N VAL A 99 -1.05 -4.65 -7.97
CA VAL A 99 -2.45 -4.19 -7.86
C VAL A 99 -2.64 -2.85 -8.58
N GLY A 100 -1.75 -1.88 -8.37
CA GLY A 100 -1.82 -0.57 -9.03
C GLY A 100 -1.70 -0.63 -10.55
N LEU A 101 -0.76 -1.44 -11.07
CA LEU A 101 -0.61 -1.66 -12.52
C LEU A 101 -1.84 -2.35 -13.13
N ALA A 102 -2.39 -3.35 -12.45
CA ALA A 102 -3.58 -4.06 -12.91
C ALA A 102 -4.84 -3.17 -12.86
N GLY A 103 -5.00 -2.36 -11.81
CA GLY A 103 -6.08 -1.38 -11.68
C GLY A 103 -6.02 -0.29 -12.76
N ALA A 104 -4.83 0.21 -13.08
CA ALA A 104 -4.63 1.15 -14.19
C ALA A 104 -5.02 0.53 -15.54
N ALA A 105 -4.70 -0.74 -15.78
CA ALA A 105 -5.12 -1.45 -16.99
C ALA A 105 -6.65 -1.60 -17.09
N ILE A 106 -7.33 -1.90 -15.97
CA ILE A 106 -8.80 -1.90 -15.88
C ILE A 106 -9.39 -0.52 -16.19
N GLY A 107 -8.82 0.55 -15.61
CA GLY A 107 -9.29 1.92 -15.87
C GLY A 107 -9.24 2.29 -17.36
N VAL A 108 -8.17 1.88 -18.06
CA VAL A 108 -8.04 2.09 -19.51
C VAL A 108 -9.02 1.24 -20.33
N GLU A 109 -9.35 0.02 -19.89
CA GLU A 109 -10.36 -0.83 -20.54
C GLU A 109 -11.79 -0.30 -20.30
N GLY A 110 -12.10 0.13 -19.08
CA GLY A 110 -13.38 0.76 -18.72
C GLY A 110 -13.62 2.08 -19.45
N ALA A 111 -12.60 2.93 -19.57
CA ALA A 111 -12.69 4.17 -20.35
C ALA A 111 -13.03 3.90 -21.83
N LYS A 112 -12.47 2.84 -22.43
CA LYS A 112 -12.80 2.43 -23.81
C LYS A 112 -14.24 1.94 -23.95
N ILE A 113 -14.75 1.20 -22.97
CA ILE A 113 -16.16 0.78 -22.93
C ILE A 113 -17.06 2.02 -22.82
N GLY A 114 -16.80 2.92 -21.86
CA GLY A 114 -17.59 4.14 -21.66
C GLY A 114 -17.64 5.06 -22.90
N ILE A 115 -16.52 5.24 -23.60
CA ILE A 115 -16.49 5.96 -24.89
C ILE A 115 -17.35 5.25 -25.95
N SER A 116 -17.31 3.92 -26.00
CA SER A 116 -18.11 3.12 -26.95
C SER A 116 -19.61 3.25 -26.66
N SER A 117 -20.01 3.14 -25.39
CA SER A 117 -21.41 3.32 -24.96
C SER A 117 -21.91 4.76 -25.19
N ALA A 118 -21.08 5.77 -24.98
CA ALA A 118 -21.44 7.16 -25.28
C ALA A 118 -21.64 7.39 -26.80
N ALA A 119 -20.78 6.81 -27.64
CA ALA A 119 -20.95 6.84 -29.10
C ALA A 119 -22.22 6.08 -29.55
N MET A 120 -22.56 4.99 -28.88
CA MET A 120 -23.77 4.21 -29.15
C MET A 120 -25.06 4.97 -28.80
N ALA A 121 -25.12 5.62 -27.64
CA ALA A 121 -26.24 6.48 -27.26
C ALA A 121 -26.44 7.64 -28.27
N ILE A 122 -25.37 8.19 -28.81
CA ILE A 122 -25.44 9.18 -29.91
C ILE A 122 -25.96 8.52 -31.20
N LYS A 123 -25.49 7.31 -31.56
CA LYS A 123 -25.93 6.60 -32.77
C LYS A 123 -27.44 6.30 -32.73
N MET A 124 -27.96 5.81 -31.61
CA MET A 124 -29.37 5.48 -31.40
C MET A 124 -30.28 6.68 -31.67
N VAL A 125 -29.93 7.86 -31.16
CA VAL A 125 -30.68 9.12 -31.36
C VAL A 125 -30.82 9.52 -32.85
N PHE A 126 -29.88 9.13 -33.70
CA PHE A 126 -29.88 9.50 -35.13
C PHE A 126 -30.28 8.38 -36.10
N ASN A 127 -30.05 7.10 -35.77
CA ASN A 127 -30.14 5.99 -36.73
C ASN A 127 -30.94 4.76 -36.26
N GLY A 128 -31.39 4.72 -34.99
CA GLY A 128 -31.98 3.52 -34.39
C GLY A 128 -30.95 2.54 -33.80
N ASP A 129 -31.45 1.39 -33.34
CA ASP A 129 -30.72 0.42 -32.51
C ASP A 129 -29.63 -0.36 -33.27
N ASP A 130 -28.76 -1.02 -32.49
CA ASP A 130 -27.53 -1.69 -32.95
C ASP A 130 -27.16 -2.87 -32.02
N ASP A 131 -28.08 -3.83 -31.89
CA ASP A 131 -28.09 -4.91 -30.90
C ASP A 131 -26.75 -5.68 -30.77
N GLU A 132 -26.04 -5.91 -31.87
CA GLU A 132 -24.74 -6.62 -31.88
C GLU A 132 -23.67 -5.84 -31.09
N LEU A 133 -23.74 -4.50 -31.10
CA LEU A 133 -22.83 -3.66 -30.35
C LEU A 133 -23.17 -3.66 -28.85
N ASP A 134 -24.46 -3.73 -28.50
CA ASP A 134 -24.93 -3.79 -27.11
C ASP A 134 -24.55 -5.11 -26.44
N GLU A 135 -24.85 -6.26 -27.07
CA GLU A 135 -24.41 -7.58 -26.57
C GLU A 135 -22.89 -7.62 -26.36
N ARG A 136 -22.13 -7.01 -27.29
CA ARG A 136 -20.68 -6.94 -27.21
C ARG A 136 -20.21 -6.04 -26.07
N ILE A 137 -20.86 -4.90 -25.83
CA ILE A 137 -20.57 -4.00 -24.71
C ILE A 137 -20.87 -4.69 -23.38
N GLU A 138 -22.05 -5.26 -23.21
CA GLU A 138 -22.45 -5.95 -21.96
C GLU A 138 -21.49 -7.11 -21.62
N LYS A 139 -21.08 -7.87 -22.63
CA LYS A 139 -20.10 -8.97 -22.52
C LYS A 139 -18.68 -8.48 -22.22
N MET A 140 -18.32 -7.25 -22.58
CA MET A 140 -17.05 -6.63 -22.15
C MET A 140 -17.15 -6.12 -20.72
N THR A 141 -18.25 -5.47 -20.32
CA THR A 141 -18.49 -5.01 -18.94
C THR A 141 -18.45 -6.18 -17.96
N LYS A 142 -19.19 -7.26 -18.22
CA LYS A 142 -19.17 -8.51 -17.42
C LYS A 142 -17.81 -9.22 -17.38
N ARG A 143 -16.87 -8.87 -18.26
CA ARG A 143 -15.47 -9.34 -18.20
C ARG A 143 -14.57 -8.39 -17.43
N LEU A 144 -14.88 -7.09 -17.41
CA LEU A 144 -14.16 -6.07 -16.67
C LEU A 144 -14.48 -6.10 -15.18
N GLU A 145 -15.76 -6.24 -14.81
CA GLU A 145 -16.23 -6.42 -13.43
C GLU A 145 -15.49 -7.57 -12.74
N ARG A 146 -15.51 -8.76 -13.35
CA ARG A 146 -14.76 -9.93 -12.88
C ARG A 146 -13.24 -9.74 -12.87
N LYS A 147 -12.66 -8.75 -13.57
CA LYS A 147 -11.24 -8.41 -13.43
C LYS A 147 -11.01 -7.52 -12.22
N ALA A 148 -11.93 -6.59 -11.93
CA ALA A 148 -11.85 -5.67 -10.80
C ALA A 148 -12.02 -6.42 -9.48
N GLU A 149 -12.99 -7.33 -9.41
CA GLU A 149 -13.23 -8.29 -8.31
C GLU A 149 -11.92 -8.99 -7.86
N ARG A 150 -11.16 -9.59 -8.80
CA ARG A 150 -9.85 -10.22 -8.51
C ARG A 150 -8.68 -9.26 -8.25
N ILE A 151 -8.91 -7.95 -8.29
CA ILE A 151 -7.95 -6.93 -7.83
C ILE A 151 -8.36 -6.42 -6.46
N GLU A 152 -9.65 -6.32 -6.19
CA GLU A 152 -10.26 -6.01 -4.89
C GLU A 152 -9.89 -7.09 -3.86
N GLU A 153 -10.10 -8.38 -4.16
CA GLU A 153 -9.62 -9.54 -3.36
C GLU A 153 -8.10 -9.45 -3.04
N ARG A 154 -7.31 -8.89 -3.96
CA ARG A 154 -5.86 -8.72 -3.80
C ARG A 154 -5.47 -7.43 -3.08
N ALA A 155 -6.35 -6.44 -3.02
CA ALA A 155 -6.17 -5.23 -2.23
C ALA A 155 -6.51 -5.51 -0.76
N GLU A 156 -7.60 -6.24 -0.49
CA GLU A 156 -7.96 -6.72 0.85
C GLU A 156 -6.81 -7.50 1.50
N SER A 157 -6.18 -8.43 0.77
CA SER A 157 -4.99 -9.16 1.24
C SER A 157 -3.77 -8.26 1.53
N ILE A 158 -3.67 -7.08 0.91
CA ILE A 158 -2.61 -6.10 1.24
C ILE A 158 -2.99 -5.29 2.48
N GLU A 159 -4.27 -5.03 2.70
CA GLU A 159 -4.74 -4.40 3.94
C GLU A 159 -4.48 -5.30 5.15
N GLU A 160 -4.70 -6.62 5.04
CA GLU A 160 -4.29 -7.62 6.06
C GLU A 160 -2.76 -7.59 6.33
N ASP A 161 -1.93 -7.59 5.27
CA ASP A 161 -0.47 -7.46 5.41
C ASP A 161 -0.08 -6.13 6.10
N VAL A 162 -0.77 -5.03 5.80
CA VAL A 162 -0.52 -3.71 6.42
C VAL A 162 -0.92 -3.69 7.91
N GLU A 163 -2.01 -4.34 8.31
CA GLU A 163 -2.38 -4.49 9.72
C GLU A 163 -1.32 -5.30 10.49
N GLU A 164 -0.83 -6.41 9.92
CA GLU A 164 0.29 -7.17 10.51
C GLU A 164 1.57 -6.31 10.60
N LEU A 165 1.87 -5.48 9.60
CA LEU A 165 3.04 -4.59 9.62
C LEU A 165 2.93 -3.54 10.74
N VAL A 166 1.74 -3.01 10.99
CA VAL A 166 1.48 -2.07 12.10
C VAL A 166 1.70 -2.77 13.44
N ASP A 167 1.11 -3.95 13.67
CA ASP A 167 1.32 -4.73 14.90
C ASP A 167 2.80 -5.07 15.13
N LEU A 168 3.56 -5.36 14.06
CA LEU A 168 5.01 -5.59 14.14
C LEU A 168 5.81 -4.32 14.46
N SER A 169 5.45 -3.16 13.89
CA SER A 169 6.04 -1.87 14.29
C SER A 169 5.82 -1.62 15.78
N CYS A 170 4.60 -1.89 16.27
CA CYS A 170 4.24 -1.78 17.68
C CYS A 170 5.09 -2.69 18.58
N GLU A 171 5.25 -3.97 18.24
CA GLU A 171 6.10 -4.89 19.02
C GLU A 171 7.57 -4.46 19.01
N LEU A 172 8.08 -3.97 17.87
CA LEU A 172 9.45 -3.45 17.74
C LEU A 172 9.70 -2.24 18.68
N LYS A 173 8.79 -1.26 18.75
CA LYS A 173 8.90 -0.11 19.68
C LYS A 173 8.80 -0.49 21.16
N GLN A 174 7.99 -1.49 21.48
CA GLN A 174 7.87 -1.98 22.85
C GLN A 174 9.17 -2.64 23.30
N ARG A 175 9.82 -3.44 22.44
CA ARG A 175 11.07 -4.14 22.76
C ARG A 175 12.31 -3.24 22.66
N ILE A 176 12.55 -2.65 21.49
CA ILE A 176 13.74 -1.85 21.20
C ILE A 176 13.51 -0.42 21.69
N ARG A 177 14.18 -0.05 22.79
CA ARG A 177 14.07 1.27 23.42
C ARG A 177 14.32 2.41 22.42
N GLU A 178 15.35 2.28 21.58
CA GLU A 178 15.76 3.31 20.63
C GLU A 178 14.76 3.54 19.48
N LEU A 179 13.76 2.67 19.29
CA LEU A 179 12.62 2.91 18.39
C LEU A 179 11.41 3.52 19.11
N ARG A 180 11.37 3.45 20.45
CA ARG A 180 10.24 3.92 21.27
C ARG A 180 10.11 5.44 21.28
N ASP A 181 11.24 6.13 21.28
CA ASP A 181 11.33 7.59 21.31
C ASP A 181 11.02 8.22 19.93
N ILE A 182 11.02 7.41 18.86
CA ILE A 182 10.70 7.85 17.50
C ILE A 182 9.18 7.93 17.34
N ARG A 183 8.65 9.12 17.09
CA ARG A 183 7.19 9.36 17.07
C ARG A 183 6.44 8.70 15.91
N TRP A 184 7.07 8.53 14.75
CA TRP A 184 6.45 8.14 13.48
C TRP A 184 6.68 6.67 13.05
N PHE A 185 7.55 5.95 13.78
CA PHE A 185 7.76 4.51 13.64
C PHE A 185 6.60 3.73 14.28
#